data_AF-A0A6B9ZPZ0-F1
#
_entry.id   AF-A0A6B9ZPZ0-F1
#
_cell.length_a   1.000
_cell.length_b   1.000
_cell.length_c   1.000
_cell.angle_alpha   90.00
_cell.angle_beta   90.00
_cell.angle_gamma   90.00
#
_symmetry.space_group_name_H-M   'P 1'
#
loop_
_entity.id
_entity.type
_entity.pdbx_description
1 polymer ?
#
loop_
_entity_poly.entity_id
_entity_poly.type
_entity_poly.pdbx_seq_one_letter_code
_entity_poly.pdbx_strand_id
1 'polypeptide(L)'
;MEVSNNVKTEKATFGGGCFWCTEAQFQYLDGVTKVESGYAGGTVADPTYDEVGTGTTGHAEVIQVTYDPEKISYEELLQAFWQSHDPTQLNRQGNDVGTQYRSVIFYHNENQHQLAEHYKKKLQESGAYDKPVVTEIAPMTDFYKAEDYHQDYYSQNGSQPYCHFVIKPKLEKFKKAFKDKLKN
;
A
#
# COMPACT_ATOMS: atom_id res chain seq x y z
N MET A 1 24.70 15.68 25.56
CA MET A 1 24.92 15.62 24.10
C MET A 1 23.88 14.67 23.55
N GLU A 2 22.72 15.20 23.18
CA GLU A 2 21.71 14.41 22.48
C GLU A 2 22.17 14.29 21.04
N VAL A 3 22.63 13.11 20.65
CA VAL A 3 22.84 12.80 19.23
C VAL A 3 21.45 12.57 18.66
N SER A 4 20.83 13.64 18.14
CA SER A 4 19.65 13.50 17.28
C SER A 4 20.11 12.81 16.00
N ASN A 5 20.01 11.47 15.97
CA ASN A 5 20.08 10.72 14.72
C ASN A 5 18.88 11.17 13.88
N ASN A 6 19.11 12.15 13.03
CA ASN A 6 18.14 12.65 12.07
C ASN A 6 18.06 11.61 10.94
N VAL A 7 17.40 10.48 11.22
CA VAL A 7 17.18 9.42 10.23
C VAL A 7 16.42 10.05 9.08
N LYS A 8 17.04 10.11 7.90
CA LYS A 8 16.45 10.73 6.72
C LYS A 8 15.39 9.80 6.17
N THR A 9 14.13 10.06 6.48
CA THR A 9 13.01 9.22 5.99
C THR A 9 12.51 9.69 4.63
N GLU A 10 11.98 8.74 3.85
CA GLU A 10 11.28 8.99 2.59
C GLU A 10 9.83 8.48 2.65
N LYS A 11 9.01 8.87 1.66
CA LYS A 11 7.61 8.48 1.56
C LYS A 11 7.33 7.67 0.30
N ALA A 12 6.47 6.68 0.41
CA ALA A 12 5.91 5.92 -0.69
C ALA A 12 4.38 5.83 -0.53
N THR A 13 3.63 5.79 -1.64
CA THR A 13 2.16 5.69 -1.57
C THR A 13 1.64 4.63 -2.53
N PHE A 14 0.85 3.70 -1.97
CA PHE A 14 0.41 2.50 -2.66
C PHE A 14 -1.08 2.23 -2.42
N GLY A 15 -1.83 1.94 -3.47
CA GLY A 15 -3.19 1.41 -3.43
C GLY A 15 -3.24 -0.01 -3.98
N GLY A 16 -3.86 -0.94 -3.27
CA GLY A 16 -3.81 -2.37 -3.59
C GLY A 16 -5.06 -3.14 -3.17
N GLY A 17 -6.20 -2.45 -3.05
CA GLY A 17 -7.41 -2.96 -2.42
C GLY A 17 -7.63 -2.35 -1.04
N CYS A 18 -8.35 -3.06 -0.16
CA CYS A 18 -8.63 -2.58 1.19
C CYS A 18 -7.36 -2.18 1.94
N PHE A 19 -7.28 -0.91 2.35
CA PHE A 19 -6.09 -0.36 3.00
C PHE A 19 -5.75 -1.01 4.36
N TRP A 20 -6.70 -1.66 5.04
CA TRP A 20 -6.46 -2.35 6.30
C TRP A 20 -5.59 -3.60 6.09
N CYS A 21 -5.71 -4.24 4.92
CA CYS A 21 -4.86 -5.37 4.56
C CYS A 21 -3.42 -4.91 4.34
N THR A 22 -3.25 -3.87 3.52
CA THR A 22 -1.93 -3.39 3.10
C THR A 22 -1.22 -2.64 4.23
N GLU A 23 -1.94 -1.87 5.04
CA GLU A 23 -1.42 -1.24 6.26
C GLU A 23 -0.80 -2.30 7.17
N ALA A 24 -1.59 -3.33 7.52
CA ALA A 24 -1.15 -4.39 8.40
C ALA A 24 0.09 -5.12 7.85
N GLN A 25 0.24 -5.29 6.54
CA GLN A 25 1.43 -5.94 5.95
C GLN A 25 2.68 -5.07 6.05
N PHE A 26 2.59 -3.80 5.64
CA PHE A 26 3.73 -2.89 5.61
C PHE A 26 4.22 -2.51 7.00
N GLN A 27 3.34 -2.49 8.01
CA GLN A 27 3.72 -2.20 9.40
C GLN A 27 4.76 -3.16 9.98
N TYR A 28 4.83 -4.40 9.49
CA TYR A 28 5.80 -5.40 9.97
C TYR A 28 7.16 -5.33 9.27
N LEU A 29 7.34 -4.53 8.21
CA LEU A 29 8.62 -4.47 7.50
C LEU A 29 9.67 -3.67 8.29
N ASP A 30 10.85 -4.23 8.49
CA ASP A 30 11.98 -3.50 9.08
C ASP A 30 12.38 -2.33 8.17
N GLY A 31 12.68 -1.18 8.76
CA GLY A 31 12.88 0.09 8.05
C GLY A 31 11.60 0.89 7.79
N VAL A 32 10.40 0.29 7.86
CA VAL A 32 9.14 1.07 7.82
C VAL A 32 8.88 1.69 9.19
N THR A 33 8.84 3.02 9.25
CA THR A 33 8.68 3.78 10.50
C THR A 33 7.24 4.20 10.77
N LYS A 34 6.44 4.43 9.72
CA LYS A 34 5.03 4.80 9.82
C LYS A 34 4.26 4.30 8.61
N VAL A 35 3.02 3.87 8.82
CA VAL A 35 2.07 3.56 7.75
C VAL A 35 0.75 4.25 8.11
N GLU A 36 0.21 5.03 7.18
CA GLU A 36 -1.05 5.74 7.36
C GLU A 36 -2.03 5.35 6.25
N SER A 37 -3.22 4.90 6.64
CA SER A 37 -4.32 4.63 5.72
C SER A 37 -4.97 5.94 5.27
N GLY A 38 -5.32 6.06 3.99
CA GLY A 38 -5.91 7.28 3.45
C GLY A 38 -6.44 7.16 2.03
N TYR A 39 -6.73 8.32 1.44
CA TYR A 39 -7.35 8.47 0.12
C TYR A 39 -6.46 9.34 -0.77
N ALA A 40 -6.25 8.92 -2.02
CA ALA A 40 -5.46 9.67 -2.99
C ALA A 40 -5.89 9.44 -4.44
N GLY A 41 -5.53 10.39 -5.31
CA GLY A 41 -5.73 10.30 -6.77
C GLY A 41 -7.16 10.58 -7.26
N GLY A 42 -8.04 11.05 -6.38
CA GLY A 42 -9.37 11.55 -6.74
C GLY A 42 -9.42 13.07 -6.90
N THR A 43 -10.63 13.59 -7.10
CA THR A 43 -10.89 15.01 -7.41
C THR A 43 -11.59 15.77 -6.28
N VAL A 44 -12.12 15.05 -5.28
CA VAL A 44 -12.82 15.65 -4.13
C VAL A 44 -11.80 15.96 -3.04
N ALA A 45 -11.80 17.21 -2.54
CA ALA A 45 -10.97 17.59 -1.41
C ALA A 45 -11.59 17.13 -0.08
N ASP A 46 -10.73 16.74 0.86
CA ASP A 46 -11.10 16.25 2.21
C ASP A 46 -12.25 15.21 2.21
N PRO A 47 -12.14 14.13 1.40
CA PRO A 47 -13.21 13.14 1.27
C PRO A 47 -13.36 12.31 2.55
N THR A 48 -14.59 11.93 2.86
CA THR A 48 -14.91 10.95 3.92
C THR A 48 -14.91 9.52 3.38
N TYR A 49 -14.80 8.53 4.29
CA TYR A 49 -14.89 7.12 3.92
C TYR A 49 -16.16 6.80 3.12
N ASP A 50 -17.30 7.33 3.54
CA ASP A 50 -18.59 7.10 2.88
C ASP A 50 -18.60 7.67 1.46
N GLU A 51 -18.02 8.84 1.25
CA GLU A 51 -17.90 9.44 -0.09
C GLU A 51 -17.00 8.60 -1.00
N VAL A 52 -15.84 8.15 -0.50
CA VAL A 52 -14.94 7.27 -1.26
C VAL A 52 -15.60 5.93 -1.57
N GLY A 53 -16.37 5.37 -0.63
CA GLY A 53 -17.11 4.13 -0.79
C GLY A 53 -18.13 4.15 -1.93
N THR A 54 -18.62 5.34 -2.33
CA THR A 54 -19.51 5.48 -3.51
C THR A 54 -18.79 5.24 -4.84
N GLY A 55 -17.46 5.36 -4.87
CA GLY A 55 -16.63 5.23 -6.07
C GLY A 55 -16.66 6.46 -7.02
N THR A 56 -17.39 7.53 -6.68
CA THR A 56 -17.54 8.71 -7.56
C THR A 56 -16.47 9.78 -7.35
N THR A 57 -15.76 9.76 -6.21
CA THR A 57 -14.73 10.75 -5.88
C THR A 57 -13.45 10.58 -6.68
N GLY A 58 -13.24 9.40 -7.28
CA GLY A 58 -12.02 9.01 -7.99
C GLY A 58 -10.87 8.58 -7.09
N HIS A 59 -11.00 8.74 -5.77
CA HIS A 59 -9.95 8.35 -4.82
C HIS A 59 -9.77 6.83 -4.78
N ALA A 60 -8.52 6.39 -4.65
CA ALA A 60 -8.17 5.06 -4.20
C ALA A 60 -8.00 5.04 -2.68
N GLU A 61 -8.37 3.93 -2.04
CA GLU A 61 -7.82 3.55 -0.75
C GLU A 61 -6.33 3.26 -0.92
N VAL A 62 -5.50 3.98 -0.17
CA VAL A 62 -4.05 3.89 -0.22
C VAL A 62 -3.45 3.83 1.17
N ILE A 63 -2.21 3.39 1.23
CA ILE A 63 -1.33 3.59 2.37
C ILE A 63 -0.22 4.58 2.00
N GLN A 64 0.08 5.52 2.90
CA GLN A 64 1.30 6.31 2.85
C GLN A 64 2.31 5.73 3.83
N VAL A 65 3.41 5.20 3.29
CA VAL A 65 4.49 4.55 4.03
C VAL A 65 5.61 5.55 4.21
N THR A 66 6.00 5.81 5.45
CA THR A 66 7.24 6.51 5.79
C THR A 66 8.29 5.46 6.14
N TYR A 67 9.45 5.50 5.45
CA TYR A 67 10.49 4.49 5.60
C TYR A 67 11.89 5.11 5.71
N ASP A 68 12.79 4.35 6.32
CA ASP A 68 14.21 4.61 6.39
C ASP A 68 14.92 3.95 5.19
N PRO A 69 15.38 4.72 4.18
CA PRO A 69 16.02 4.19 2.98
C PRO A 69 17.36 3.49 3.27
N GLU A 70 17.95 3.67 4.46
CA GLU A 70 19.16 2.93 4.85
C GLU A 70 18.86 1.50 5.32
N LYS A 71 17.59 1.22 5.68
CA LYS A 71 17.14 -0.09 6.16
C LYS A 71 16.29 -0.85 5.15
N ILE A 72 15.44 -0.13 4.41
CA ILE A 72 14.58 -0.70 3.38
C ILE A 72 14.54 0.20 2.17
N SER A 73 14.82 -0.37 0.99
CA SER A 73 14.81 0.40 -0.25
C SER A 73 13.40 0.54 -0.82
N TYR A 74 13.18 1.55 -1.68
CA TYR A 74 11.93 1.67 -2.42
C TYR A 74 11.64 0.45 -3.29
N GLU A 75 12.67 -0.22 -3.83
CA GLU A 75 12.52 -1.46 -4.60
C GLU A 75 11.99 -2.61 -3.75
N GLU A 76 12.44 -2.71 -2.50
CA GLU A 76 11.92 -3.70 -1.55
C GLU A 76 10.46 -3.40 -1.17
N LEU A 77 10.10 -2.12 -1.04
CA LEU A 77 8.70 -1.71 -0.86
C LEU A 77 7.85 -2.03 -2.10
N LEU A 78 8.37 -1.86 -3.31
CA LEU A 78 7.69 -2.28 -4.54
C LEU A 78 7.48 -3.79 -4.54
N GLN A 79 8.50 -4.59 -4.19
CA GLN A 79 8.37 -6.04 -4.10
C GLN A 79 7.29 -6.44 -3.07
N ALA A 80 7.28 -5.80 -1.90
CA ALA A 80 6.23 -5.96 -0.90
C ALA A 80 4.85 -5.62 -1.45
N PHE A 81 4.73 -4.51 -2.18
CA PHE A 81 3.49 -4.09 -2.83
C PHE A 81 2.98 -5.12 -3.85
N TRP A 82 3.83 -5.61 -4.75
CA TRP A 82 3.40 -6.59 -5.76
C TRP A 82 3.01 -7.95 -5.15
N GLN A 83 3.56 -8.30 -4.00
CA GLN A 83 3.22 -9.52 -3.25
C GLN A 83 2.01 -9.36 -2.32
N SER A 84 1.60 -8.11 -2.02
CA SER A 84 0.53 -7.84 -1.05
C SER A 84 -0.87 -8.11 -1.61
N HIS A 85 -1.03 -8.05 -2.94
CA HIS A 85 -2.33 -8.05 -3.62
C HIS A 85 -2.24 -8.68 -5.02
N ASP A 86 -3.37 -8.87 -5.71
CA ASP A 86 -3.39 -9.27 -7.13
C ASP A 86 -3.38 -8.02 -8.03
N PRO A 87 -2.27 -7.73 -8.74
CA PRO A 87 -2.13 -6.54 -9.57
C PRO A 87 -2.76 -6.68 -10.97
N THR A 88 -3.44 -7.80 -11.25
CA THR A 88 -4.12 -8.06 -12.53
C THR A 88 -5.62 -7.76 -12.49
N GLN A 89 -6.14 -7.44 -11.30
CA GLN A 89 -7.55 -7.14 -11.08
C GLN A 89 -7.82 -5.64 -11.23
N LEU A 90 -8.48 -5.27 -12.32
CA LEU A 90 -8.86 -3.88 -12.56
C LEU A 90 -10.01 -3.48 -11.62
N ASN A 91 -9.82 -2.40 -10.87
CA ASN A 91 -10.82 -1.82 -9.94
C ASN A 91 -11.42 -2.86 -8.97
N ARG A 92 -10.58 -3.75 -8.46
CA ARG A 92 -10.99 -4.85 -7.58
C ARG A 92 -9.81 -5.44 -6.84
N GLN A 93 -10.07 -5.93 -5.63
CA GLN A 93 -9.20 -6.89 -4.96
C GLN A 93 -10.00 -8.01 -4.29
N GLY A 94 -10.04 -9.18 -4.92
CA GLY A 94 -10.87 -10.30 -4.45
C GLY A 94 -12.36 -9.94 -4.51
N ASN A 95 -13.02 -9.87 -3.34
CA ASN A 95 -14.43 -9.52 -3.23
C ASN A 95 -14.67 -8.00 -3.05
N ASP A 96 -13.61 -7.22 -2.85
CA ASP A 96 -13.71 -5.77 -2.72
C ASP A 96 -13.70 -5.15 -4.13
N VAL A 97 -14.86 -4.65 -4.59
CA VAL A 97 -15.07 -4.20 -5.98
C VAL A 97 -15.35 -2.70 -6.03
N GLY A 98 -14.60 -1.98 -6.86
CA GLY A 98 -14.74 -0.54 -7.04
C GLY A 98 -13.43 0.16 -7.40
N THR A 99 -13.53 1.35 -7.96
CA THR A 99 -12.37 2.19 -8.34
C THR A 99 -11.50 2.58 -7.14
N GLN A 100 -12.09 2.62 -5.94
CA GLN A 100 -11.39 2.83 -4.68
C GLN A 100 -10.44 1.68 -4.32
N TYR A 101 -10.67 0.48 -4.84
CA TYR A 101 -9.82 -0.70 -4.58
C TYR A 101 -8.84 -0.99 -5.71
N ARG A 102 -8.63 -0.03 -6.63
CA ARG A 102 -7.72 -0.23 -7.76
C ARG A 102 -6.27 -0.36 -7.29
N SER A 103 -5.49 -1.12 -8.05
CA SER A 103 -4.04 -1.17 -7.87
C SER A 103 -3.39 0.09 -8.45
N VAL A 104 -2.66 0.85 -7.64
CA VAL A 104 -2.00 2.09 -8.03
C VAL A 104 -0.73 2.35 -7.21
N ILE A 105 0.29 2.89 -7.86
CA ILE A 105 1.51 3.42 -7.24
C ILE A 105 1.54 4.93 -7.51
N PHE A 106 1.47 5.72 -6.43
CA PHE A 106 1.63 7.17 -6.51
C PHE A 106 3.08 7.55 -6.20
N TYR A 107 3.84 7.92 -7.24
CA TYR A 107 5.26 8.25 -7.09
C TYR A 107 5.46 9.68 -6.57
N HIS A 108 6.42 9.85 -5.65
CA HIS A 108 6.76 11.14 -5.03
C HIS A 108 7.89 11.88 -5.76
N ASN A 109 8.63 11.18 -6.62
CA ASN A 109 9.71 11.74 -7.42
C ASN A 109 10.01 10.86 -8.65
N GLU A 110 10.85 11.38 -9.54
CA GLU A 110 11.19 10.71 -10.81
C GLU A 110 11.93 9.37 -10.60
N ASN A 111 12.73 9.23 -9.54
CA ASN A 111 13.39 7.95 -9.24
C ASN A 111 12.36 6.87 -8.89
N GLN A 112 11.33 7.21 -8.10
CA GLN A 112 10.23 6.29 -7.79
C GLN A 112 9.42 5.94 -9.04
N HIS A 113 9.17 6.90 -9.92
CA HIS A 113 8.49 6.67 -11.19
C HIS A 113 9.25 5.65 -12.06
N GLN A 114 10.55 5.86 -12.27
CA GLN A 114 11.40 4.96 -13.07
C GLN A 114 11.48 3.55 -12.47
N LEU A 115 11.65 3.44 -11.15
CA LEU A 115 11.67 2.15 -10.48
C LEU A 115 10.32 1.44 -10.57
N ALA A 116 9.20 2.14 -10.36
CA ALA A 116 7.86 1.55 -10.47
C ALA A 116 7.60 0.99 -11.88
N GLU A 117 7.92 1.76 -12.92
CA GLU A 117 7.78 1.31 -14.31
C GLU A 117 8.70 0.13 -14.64
N HIS A 118 9.96 0.20 -14.20
CA HIS A 118 10.92 -0.88 -14.39
C HIS A 118 10.43 -2.19 -13.76
N TYR A 119 9.97 -2.16 -12.51
CA TYR A 119 9.50 -3.34 -11.80
C TYR A 119 8.17 -3.86 -12.35
N LYS A 120 7.25 -2.98 -12.75
CA LYS A 120 6.00 -3.38 -13.42
C LYS A 120 6.30 -4.17 -14.70
N LYS A 121 7.24 -3.67 -15.52
CA LYS A 121 7.69 -4.36 -16.74
C LYS A 121 8.36 -5.70 -16.42
N LYS A 122 9.28 -5.73 -15.45
CA LYS A 122 9.95 -6.97 -15.02
C LYS A 122 8.96 -8.02 -14.50
N LEU A 123 7.93 -7.59 -13.76
CA LEU A 123 6.88 -8.47 -13.27
C LEU A 123 6.08 -9.07 -14.42
N GLN A 124 5.70 -8.25 -15.41
CA GLN A 124 5.01 -8.70 -16.61
C GLN A 124 5.86 -9.72 -17.41
N GLU A 125 7.16 -9.44 -17.58
CA GLU A 125 8.09 -10.32 -18.32
C GLU A 125 8.42 -11.62 -17.59
N SER A 126 8.34 -11.63 -16.26
CA SER A 126 8.61 -12.82 -15.46
C SER A 126 7.61 -13.97 -15.67
N GLY A 127 6.43 -13.68 -16.24
CA GLY A 127 5.35 -14.65 -16.37
C GLY A 127 4.74 -15.08 -15.03
N ALA A 128 4.96 -14.31 -13.94
CA ALA A 128 4.39 -14.60 -12.63
C ALA A 128 2.85 -14.53 -12.61
N TYR A 129 2.25 -13.84 -13.59
CA TYR A 129 0.81 -13.74 -13.76
C TYR A 129 0.41 -14.07 -15.20
N ASP A 130 -0.65 -14.86 -15.36
CA ASP A 130 -1.23 -15.20 -16.66
C ASP A 130 -1.93 -14.01 -17.33
N LYS A 131 -2.29 -12.99 -16.53
CA LYS A 131 -3.02 -11.79 -16.97
C LYS A 131 -2.09 -10.57 -16.94
N PRO A 132 -2.38 -9.55 -17.76
CA PRO A 132 -1.63 -8.30 -17.74
C PRO A 132 -1.69 -7.62 -16.36
N VAL A 133 -0.56 -7.04 -15.94
CA VAL A 133 -0.48 -6.18 -14.77
C VAL A 133 -1.15 -4.83 -15.08
N VAL A 134 -2.25 -4.52 -14.39
CA VAL A 134 -3.09 -3.33 -14.65
C VAL A 134 -2.82 -2.16 -13.71
N THR A 135 -1.86 -2.31 -12.80
CA THR A 135 -1.51 -1.28 -11.82
C THR A 135 -1.20 0.06 -12.48
N GLU A 136 -1.89 1.10 -12.02
CA GLU A 136 -1.66 2.47 -12.41
C GLU A 136 -0.36 2.99 -11.79
N ILE A 137 0.42 3.77 -12.54
CA ILE A 137 1.59 4.50 -12.02
C ILE A 137 1.32 5.97 -12.32
N ALA A 138 1.17 6.78 -11.28
CA ALA A 138 0.74 8.17 -11.39
C ALA A 138 1.52 9.06 -10.41
N PRO A 139 1.68 10.37 -10.71
CA PRO A 139 2.30 11.28 -9.76
C PRO A 139 1.44 11.40 -8.50
N MET A 140 2.09 11.46 -7.34
CA MET A 140 1.42 11.78 -6.10
C MET A 140 0.94 13.24 -6.12
N THR A 141 -0.34 13.44 -5.87
CA THR A 141 -0.94 14.77 -5.68
C THR A 141 -1.22 14.99 -4.19
N ASP A 142 -2.48 14.95 -3.78
CA ASP A 142 -2.91 15.13 -2.40
C ASP A 142 -3.10 13.78 -1.70
N PHE A 143 -2.74 13.74 -0.41
CA PHE A 143 -3.04 12.63 0.48
C PHE A 143 -4.00 13.10 1.55
N TYR A 144 -5.17 12.47 1.61
CA TYR A 144 -6.14 12.69 2.66
C TYR A 144 -6.07 11.52 3.64
N LYS A 145 -5.55 11.77 4.84
CA LYS A 145 -5.50 10.75 5.89
C LYS A 145 -6.94 10.31 6.21
N ALA A 146 -7.19 9.00 6.20
CA ALA A 146 -8.48 8.46 6.61
C ALA A 146 -8.72 8.69 8.11
N GLU A 147 -9.97 8.59 8.52
CA GLU A 147 -10.41 8.78 9.90
C GLU A 147 -9.64 7.87 10.86
N ASP A 148 -9.46 8.33 12.11
CA ASP A 148 -8.58 7.65 13.06
C ASP A 148 -8.99 6.20 13.37
N TYR A 149 -10.27 5.85 13.22
CA TYR A 149 -10.76 4.48 13.41
C TYR A 149 -10.35 3.54 12.26
N HIS A 150 -9.89 4.05 11.12
CA HIS A 150 -9.32 3.25 10.04
C HIS A 150 -7.83 2.97 10.22
N GLN A 151 -7.15 3.69 11.12
CA GLN A 151 -5.72 3.51 11.38
C GLN A 151 -5.51 2.33 12.33
N ASP A 152 -4.46 1.54 12.08
CA ASP A 152 -4.09 0.38 12.90
C ASP A 152 -5.24 -0.65 13.03
N TYR A 153 -6.15 -0.70 12.05
CA TYR A 153 -7.44 -1.36 12.18
C TYR A 153 -7.32 -2.84 12.55
N TYR A 154 -6.42 -3.57 11.88
CA TYR A 154 -6.18 -4.99 12.17
C TYR A 154 -5.70 -5.23 13.60
N SER A 155 -4.84 -4.36 14.13
CA SER A 155 -4.30 -4.49 15.48
C SER A 155 -5.37 -4.23 16.55
N GLN A 156 -6.27 -3.27 16.29
CA GLN A 156 -7.34 -2.88 17.21
C GLN A 156 -8.56 -3.79 17.11
N ASN A 157 -8.79 -4.42 15.96
CA ASN A 157 -10.03 -5.14 15.64
C ASN A 157 -9.78 -6.59 15.20
N GLY A 158 -8.73 -7.24 15.69
CA GLY A 158 -8.31 -8.57 15.22
C GLY A 158 -9.37 -9.69 15.36
N SER A 159 -10.39 -9.51 16.20
CA SER A 159 -11.53 -10.44 16.36
C SER A 159 -12.63 -10.27 15.31
N GLN A 160 -12.62 -9.17 14.54
CA GLN A 160 -13.62 -8.93 13.50
C GLN A 160 -13.54 -10.01 12.40
N PRO A 161 -14.67 -10.46 11.84
CA PRO A 161 -14.68 -11.49 10.81
C PRO A 161 -13.79 -11.15 9.60
N TYR A 162 -13.80 -9.87 9.16
CA TYR A 162 -12.95 -9.43 8.05
C TYR A 162 -11.46 -9.57 8.40
N CYS A 163 -11.04 -9.18 9.60
CA CYS A 163 -9.67 -9.35 10.07
C CYS A 163 -9.26 -10.83 10.13
N HIS A 164 -10.15 -11.69 10.61
CA HIS A 164 -9.85 -13.11 10.78
C HIS A 164 -9.81 -13.89 9.46
N PHE A 165 -10.78 -13.65 8.57
CA PHE A 165 -10.95 -14.43 7.35
C PHE A 165 -10.26 -13.82 6.12
N VAL A 166 -10.00 -12.51 6.12
CA VAL A 166 -9.40 -11.81 4.96
C VAL A 166 -7.98 -11.33 5.28
N ILE A 167 -7.80 -10.54 6.35
CA ILE A 167 -6.50 -9.92 6.64
C ILE A 167 -5.48 -10.96 7.13
N LYS A 168 -5.84 -11.78 8.12
CA LYS A 168 -4.91 -12.72 8.75
C LYS A 168 -4.26 -13.69 7.75
N PRO A 169 -4.99 -14.38 6.84
CA PRO A 169 -4.34 -15.27 5.88
C PRO A 169 -3.38 -14.55 4.92
N LYS A 170 -3.75 -13.34 4.47
CA LYS A 170 -2.90 -12.50 3.62
C LYS A 170 -1.64 -12.04 4.36
N LEU A 171 -1.78 -11.64 5.62
CA LEU A 171 -0.67 -11.20 6.47
C LEU A 171 0.30 -12.34 6.78
N GLU A 172 -0.19 -13.54 7.12
CA GLU A 172 0.67 -14.69 7.39
C GLU A 172 1.45 -15.14 6.14
N LYS A 173 0.79 -15.14 4.96
CA LYS A 173 1.47 -15.40 3.68
C LYS A 173 2.56 -14.35 3.41
N PHE A 174 2.26 -13.08 3.67
CA PHE A 174 3.21 -11.98 3.52
C PHE A 174 4.40 -12.13 4.46
N LYS A 175 4.17 -12.35 5.77
CA LYS A 175 5.23 -12.58 6.76
C LYS A 175 6.13 -13.76 6.39
N LYS A 176 5.55 -14.83 5.84
CA LYS A 176 6.33 -15.98 5.35
C LYS A 176 7.24 -15.62 4.16
N ALA A 177 6.75 -14.80 3.23
CA ALA A 177 7.53 -14.36 2.07
C ALA A 177 8.63 -13.35 2.43
N PHE A 178 8.40 -12.52 3.45
CA PHE A 178 9.31 -11.44 3.86
C PHE A 178 9.99 -11.71 5.21
N LYS A 179 10.17 -12.97 5.61
CA LYS A 179 10.66 -13.36 6.94
C LYS A 179 11.95 -12.63 7.35
N ASP A 180 12.89 -12.47 6.42
CA ASP A 180 14.20 -11.82 6.65
C ASP A 180 14.13 -10.28 6.63
N LYS A 181 12.94 -9.73 6.40
CA LYS A 181 12.64 -8.30 6.30
C LYS A 181 11.60 -7.85 7.34
N LEU A 182 11.24 -8.72 8.29
CA LEU A 182 10.33 -8.35 9.36
C LEU A 182 11.08 -7.63 10.49
N LYS A 183 10.37 -6.71 11.15
CA LYS A 183 10.83 -6.13 12.42
C LYS A 183 11.04 -7.25 13.44
N ASN A 184 12.16 -7.18 14.15
CA ASN A 184 12.47 -8.04 15.29
C ASN A 184 11.62 -7.70 16.51
#